data_AF-A0A7R6WYJ5-F1
#
_entry.id   AF-A0A7R6WYJ5-F1
#
_cell.length_a   1.000
_cell.length_b   1.000
_cell.length_c   1.000
_cell.angle_alpha   90.00
_cell.angle_beta   90.00
_cell.angle_gamma   90.00
#
_symmetry.space_group_name_H-M   'P 1'
#
loop_
_entity.id
_entity.type
_entity.pdbx_description
1 polymer ?
#
loop_
_entity_poly.entity_id
_entity_poly.type
_entity_poly.pdbx_seq_one_letter_code
_entity_poly.pdbx_strand_id
1 'polypeptide(L)'
;MSDRAKAAARYNTYAEKVKAAEPPHRLLIHNGTEGWAPLCDFLGVALPDEPLSNLNDRETIKKIIRDIIKGSYIMLGLAIAAVAAMVAGT
;
A
#
# COMPACT_ATOMS: atom_id res chain seq x y z
N MET A 1 -3.70 -13.02 3.99
CA MET A 1 -2.56 -13.75 4.59
C MET A 1 -2.87 -13.94 6.08
N SER A 2 -3.48 -15.05 6.45
CA SER A 2 -3.94 -15.30 7.84
C SER A 2 -2.80 -15.70 8.79
N ASP A 3 -1.62 -16.05 8.25
CA ASP A 3 -0.45 -16.43 9.03
C ASP A 3 0.69 -15.40 8.85
N ARG A 4 0.86 -14.56 9.87
CA ARG A 4 1.88 -13.50 9.91
C ARG A 4 3.30 -14.08 9.97
N ALA A 5 3.51 -15.19 10.68
CA ALA A 5 4.83 -15.77 10.84
C ALA A 5 5.31 -16.36 9.50
N LYS A 6 4.43 -17.09 8.81
CA LYS A 6 4.70 -17.61 7.47
C LYS A 6 4.98 -16.49 6.46
N ALA A 7 4.24 -15.38 6.54
CA ALA A 7 4.46 -14.21 5.70
C ALA A 7 5.85 -13.58 5.92
N ALA A 8 6.21 -13.33 7.18
CA ALA A 8 7.51 -12.75 7.53
C ALA A 8 8.66 -13.68 7.13
N ALA A 9 8.53 -14.98 7.37
CA ALA A 9 9.53 -15.97 6.97
C ALA A 9 9.75 -15.98 5.45
N ARG A 10 8.66 -15.91 4.66
CA ARG A 10 8.74 -15.85 3.20
C ARG A 10 9.41 -14.56 2.72
N TYR A 11 9.06 -13.42 3.30
CA TYR A 11 9.68 -12.12 3.00
C TYR A 11 11.18 -12.15 3.27
N ASN A 12 11.60 -12.57 4.47
CA ASN A 12 13.00 -12.64 4.86
C ASN A 12 13.78 -13.60 3.94
N THR A 13 13.23 -14.78 3.66
CA THR A 13 13.86 -15.75 2.75
C THR A 13 14.07 -15.16 1.36
N TYR A 14 13.11 -14.39 0.84
CA TYR A 14 13.24 -13.76 -0.46
C TYR A 14 14.27 -12.63 -0.45
N ALA A 15 14.27 -11.79 0.59
CA ALA A 15 15.26 -10.72 0.74
C ALA A 15 16.70 -11.27 0.76
N GLU A 16 16.95 -12.36 1.49
CA GLU A 16 18.27 -13.02 1.50
C GLU A 16 18.64 -13.62 0.15
N LYS A 17 17.68 -14.16 -0.61
CA LYS A 17 17.93 -14.63 -1.97
C LYS A 17 18.38 -13.50 -2.90
N VAL A 18 17.75 -12.32 -2.81
CA VAL A 18 18.15 -11.15 -3.61
C VAL A 18 19.55 -10.68 -3.23
N LYS A 19 19.85 -10.59 -1.93
CA LYS A 19 21.18 -10.21 -1.43
C LYS A 19 22.28 -11.18 -1.89
N ALA A 20 21.99 -12.47 -1.96
CA ALA A 20 22.93 -13.49 -2.40
C ALA A 20 23.11 -13.50 -3.93
N ALA A 21 22.10 -13.10 -4.69
CA ALA A 21 22.12 -13.14 -6.16
C ALA A 21 22.81 -11.92 -6.78
N GLU A 22 22.72 -10.75 -6.16
CA GLU A 22 23.25 -9.51 -6.72
C GLU A 22 24.61 -9.11 -6.11
N PRO A 23 25.58 -8.66 -6.93
CA PRO A 23 26.81 -8.07 -6.41
C PRO A 23 26.52 -6.85 -5.52
N PRO A 24 27.28 -6.63 -4.42
CA PRO A 24 27.01 -5.55 -3.47
C PRO A 24 26.97 -4.15 -4.10
N HIS A 25 27.76 -3.89 -5.14
CA HIS A 25 27.79 -2.60 -5.83
C HIS A 25 26.57 -2.34 -6.73
N ARG A 26 25.72 -3.35 -6.95
CA ARG A 26 24.47 -3.25 -7.75
C ARG A 26 23.21 -3.33 -6.89
N LEU A 27 23.34 -3.47 -5.58
CA LEU A 27 22.22 -3.62 -4.66
C LEU A 27 22.30 -2.62 -3.50
N LEU A 28 21.26 -1.79 -3.38
CA LEU A 28 21.01 -0.99 -2.19
C LEU A 28 19.86 -1.60 -1.37
N ILE A 29 20.10 -1.80 -0.08
CA ILE A 29 19.02 -2.09 0.88
C ILE A 29 18.56 -0.76 1.48
N HIS A 30 17.46 -0.24 0.97
CA HIS A 30 16.92 1.06 1.38
C HIS A 30 15.65 0.89 2.21
N ASN A 31 15.55 1.62 3.32
CA ASN A 31 14.32 1.80 4.07
C ASN A 31 13.75 3.20 3.78
N GLY A 32 12.49 3.29 3.34
CA GLY A 32 11.86 4.56 2.99
C GLY A 32 11.84 5.60 4.13
N THR A 33 12.03 5.21 5.39
CA THR A 33 12.19 6.17 6.50
C THR A 33 13.52 6.91 6.49
N GLU A 34 14.50 6.46 5.72
CA GLU A 34 15.82 7.08 5.56
C GLU A 34 15.80 8.26 4.57
N GLY A 35 14.68 8.47 3.86
CA GLY A 35 14.53 9.55 2.88
C GLY A 35 15.37 9.35 1.62
N TRP A 36 15.61 10.44 0.87
CA TRP A 36 16.26 10.37 -0.44
C TRP A 36 17.75 10.08 -0.41
N ALA A 37 18.47 10.50 0.64
CA ALA A 37 19.93 10.51 0.66
C ALA A 37 20.60 9.18 0.26
N PRO A 38 20.33 8.03 0.92
CA PRO A 38 21.00 6.78 0.54
C PRO A 38 20.67 6.30 -0.88
N LEU A 39 19.48 6.63 -1.39
CA LEU A 39 19.06 6.27 -2.73
C LEU A 39 19.73 7.16 -3.79
N CYS A 40 19.77 8.47 -3.57
CA CYS A 40 20.42 9.43 -4.47
C CYS A 40 21.94 9.16 -4.55
N ASP A 41 22.59 8.91 -3.43
CA ASP A 41 24.02 8.57 -3.37
C ASP A 41 24.33 7.29 -4.15
N PHE A 42 23.51 6.26 -3.99
CA PHE A 42 23.67 4.99 -4.70
C PHE A 42 23.47 5.14 -6.22
N LEU A 43 22.55 6.00 -6.64
CA LEU A 43 22.23 6.24 -8.05
C LEU A 43 23.13 7.30 -8.71
N GLY A 44 23.93 8.04 -7.94
CA GLY A 44 24.79 9.11 -8.46
C GLY A 44 24.00 10.32 -8.97
N VAL A 45 22.85 10.63 -8.35
CA VAL A 45 21.99 11.75 -8.74
C VAL A 45 21.90 12.80 -7.62
N ALA A 46 21.51 14.03 -7.97
CA ALA A 46 21.35 15.09 -6.99
C ALA A 46 20.19 14.79 -6.00
N LEU A 47 20.35 15.28 -4.77
CA LEU A 47 19.30 15.23 -3.75
C LEU A 47 18.22 16.27 -4.10
N PRO A 48 16.92 15.91 -4.11
CA PRO A 48 15.84 16.88 -4.27
C PRO A 48 15.66 17.70 -2.98
N ASP A 49 15.08 18.89 -3.12
CA ASP A 49 14.78 19.78 -1.98
C ASP A 49 13.58 19.29 -1.17
N GLU A 50 12.64 18.58 -1.80
CA GLU A 50 11.50 17.98 -1.10
C GLU A 50 11.84 16.67 -0.36
N PRO A 51 11.25 16.44 0.82
CA PRO A 51 11.39 15.16 1.52
C PRO A 51 10.68 14.03 0.76
N LEU A 52 11.16 12.79 0.96
CA LEU A 52 10.49 11.61 0.41
C LEU A 52 9.08 11.49 1.00
N SER A 53 8.07 11.51 0.13
CA SER A 53 6.66 11.45 0.55
C SER A 53 6.28 10.08 1.12
N ASN A 54 5.49 10.08 2.19
CA ASN A 54 4.91 8.85 2.77
C ASN A 54 3.50 8.62 2.25
N LEU A 55 3.39 8.22 0.99
CA LEU A 55 2.12 7.86 0.36
C LEU A 55 1.79 6.39 0.59
N ASN A 56 0.52 6.03 0.41
CA ASN A 56 0.01 4.66 0.60
C ASN A 56 0.22 4.10 2.01
N ASP A 57 0.25 4.97 3.03
CA ASP A 57 0.33 4.52 4.40
C ASP A 57 -0.93 3.71 4.80
N ARG A 58 -0.76 2.90 5.85
CA ARG A 58 -1.81 1.97 6.32
C ARG A 58 -3.13 2.68 6.63
N GLU A 59 -3.08 3.84 7.27
CA GLU A 59 -4.29 4.53 7.71
C GLU A 59 -5.03 5.17 6.54
N THR A 60 -4.29 5.74 5.57
CA THR A 60 -4.88 6.22 4.32
C THR A 60 -5.57 5.09 3.55
N ILE A 61 -4.91 3.94 3.38
CA ILE A 61 -5.52 2.79 2.67
C ILE A 61 -6.74 2.25 3.42
N LYS A 62 -6.69 2.12 4.75
CA LYS A 62 -7.86 1.71 5.55
C LYS A 62 -9.03 2.68 5.40
N LYS A 63 -8.74 3.98 5.36
CA LYS A 63 -9.77 5.02 5.17
C LYS A 63 -10.43 4.87 3.80
N ILE A 64 -9.65 4.75 2.73
CA ILE A 64 -10.17 4.54 1.36
C ILE A 64 -11.10 3.32 1.33
N ILE A 65 -10.66 2.17 1.87
CA ILE A 65 -11.47 0.95 1.92
C ILE A 65 -12.78 1.18 2.69
N ARG A 66 -12.72 1.85 3.84
CA ARG A 66 -13.90 2.15 4.66
C ARG A 66 -14.89 3.04 3.92
N ASP A 67 -14.40 4.09 3.26
CA ASP A 67 -15.23 5.05 2.54
C ASP A 67 -15.94 4.39 1.35
N ILE A 68 -15.23 3.52 0.61
CA ILE A 68 -15.82 2.71 -0.46
C ILE A 68 -16.92 1.79 0.08
N ILE A 69 -16.66 1.03 1.14
CA ILE A 69 -17.63 0.12 1.74
C ILE A 69 -18.87 0.89 2.22
N LYS A 70 -18.69 2.00 2.92
CA LYS A 70 -19.80 2.84 3.38
C LYS A 70 -20.64 3.35 2.21
N GLY A 71 -19.99 3.85 1.15
CA GLY A 71 -20.66 4.29 -0.08
C GLY A 71 -21.49 3.17 -0.71
N SER A 72 -20.95 1.95 -0.80
CA SER A 72 -21.69 0.81 -1.36
C SER A 72 -22.95 0.46 -0.57
N TYR A 73 -22.92 0.52 0.76
CA TYR A 73 -24.09 0.26 1.59
C TYR A 73 -25.15 1.37 1.47
N ILE A 74 -24.73 2.62 1.35
CA ILE A 74 -25.64 3.74 1.11
C ILE A 74 -26.36 3.55 -0.24
N MET A 75 -25.61 3.26 -1.30
CA MET A 75 -26.19 3.04 -2.63
C MET A 75 -27.14 1.85 -2.67
N LEU A 76 -26.77 0.74 -2.01
CA LEU A 76 -27.64 -0.43 -1.90
C LEU A 76 -28.93 -0.09 -1.14
N GLY A 77 -28.84 0.63 -0.03
CA GLY A 77 -30.00 1.07 0.74
C GLY A 77 -30.94 1.96 -0.07
N LEU A 78 -30.40 2.92 -0.82
CA LEU A 78 -31.18 3.77 -1.73
C LEU A 78 -31.85 2.97 -2.84
N ALA A 79 -31.15 2.00 -3.43
CA ALA A 79 -31.71 1.12 -4.47
C ALA A 79 -32.86 0.26 -3.91
N ILE A 80 -32.69 -0.33 -2.73
CA ILE A 80 -33.75 -1.11 -2.05
C ILE A 80 -34.97 -0.22 -1.76
N ALA A 81 -34.75 1.00 -1.23
CA ALA A 81 -35.83 1.93 -0.95
C ALA A 81 -36.59 2.34 -2.22
N ALA A 82 -35.88 2.60 -3.33
CA ALA A 82 -36.49 2.92 -4.61
C ALA A 82 -37.34 1.76 -5.16
N VAL A 83 -36.85 0.53 -5.08
CA VAL A 83 -37.60 -0.67 -5.49
C VAL A 83 -38.85 -0.86 -4.60
N ALA A 84 -38.72 -0.69 -3.29
CA ALA A 84 -39.86 -0.81 -2.37
C ALA A 84 -40.94 0.25 -2.67
N ALA A 85 -40.55 1.49 -2.99
CA ALA A 85 -41.49 2.54 -3.36
C ALA A 85 -42.22 2.24 -4.68
N MET A 86 -41.53 1.67 -5.67
CA MET A 86 -42.16 1.24 -6.93
C MET A 86 -43.19 0.13 -6.73
N VAL A 87 -42.88 -0.87 -5.90
CA VAL A 87 -43.80 -2.00 -5.61
C VAL A 87 -45.00 -1.55 -4.76
N ALA A 88 -44.82 -0.65 -3.81
CA ALA A 88 -45.91 -0.14 -2.98
C ALA A 88 -46.85 0.82 -3.72
N GLY A 89 -46.39 1.40 -4.85
CA GLY A 89 -47.16 2.34 -5.68
C GLY A 89 -47.96 1.69 -6.81
N THR A 90 -47.81 0.38 -7.05
CA THR A 90 -48.58 -0.43 -8.00
C THR A 90 -49.71 -1.18 -7.31
#